data_AF-A0A1V4S8C1-F1
#
_entry.id   AF-A0A1V4S8C1-F1
#
_cell.length_a   1.000
_cell.length_b   1.000
_cell.length_c   1.000
_cell.angle_alpha   90.00
_cell.angle_beta   90.00
_cell.angle_gamma   90.00
#
_symmetry.space_group_name_H-M   'P 1'
#
loop_
_entity.id
_entity.type
_entity.pdbx_description
1 polymer ?
#
loop_
_entity_poly.entity_id
_entity_poly.type
_entity_poly.pdbx_seq_one_letter_code
_entity_poly.pdbx_strand_id
1 'polypeptide(L)'
;MFEEQLIQSLSPTEAVTEAMRREIMSDYNKTAEKIKEYEQKCDYPQVAKLYRVIDADTRIVVIDKGIIAALEKWEKVATLDLLRNSVQLWTKKIKSLSLESISGHEELYKWTAPYDPDFLGFMAGVLPLVYAQEEGLLII
;
A
#
# COMPACT_ATOMS: atom_id res chain seq x y z
N MET A 1 -2.28 -29.08 6.36
CA MET A 1 -1.82 -29.72 5.11
C MET A 1 -2.88 -29.39 4.08
N PHE A 2 -2.54 -28.55 3.10
CA PHE A 2 -3.50 -27.99 2.15
C PHE A 2 -4.12 -29.13 1.31
N GLU A 3 -5.45 -29.19 1.24
CA GLU A 3 -6.12 -29.96 0.18
C GLU A 3 -5.99 -29.14 -1.11
N GLU A 4 -4.81 -29.21 -1.74
CA GLU A 4 -4.42 -28.50 -2.96
C GLU A 4 -5.36 -28.79 -4.15
N GLN A 5 -6.21 -29.81 -4.05
CA GLN A 5 -7.20 -30.18 -5.06
C GLN A 5 -8.52 -29.40 -4.97
N LEU A 6 -8.85 -28.78 -3.83
CA LEU A 6 -10.14 -28.10 -3.67
C LEU A 6 -10.18 -26.78 -4.45
N ILE A 7 -9.07 -26.04 -4.48
CA ILE A 7 -8.97 -24.75 -5.18
C ILE A 7 -8.96 -24.97 -6.70
N GLN A 8 -8.45 -26.11 -7.18
CA GLN A 8 -8.41 -26.43 -8.61
C GLN A 8 -9.77 -26.85 -9.19
N SER A 9 -10.70 -27.31 -8.34
CA SER A 9 -12.05 -27.74 -8.76
C SER A 9 -13.12 -26.66 -8.67
N LEU A 10 -12.84 -25.55 -7.98
CA LEU A 10 -13.81 -24.48 -7.71
C LEU A 10 -13.68 -23.34 -8.72
N SER A 11 -14.80 -22.69 -9.05
CA SER A 11 -14.75 -21.43 -9.79
C SER A 11 -14.02 -20.35 -8.97
N PRO A 12 -13.44 -19.32 -9.59
CA PRO A 12 -12.73 -18.26 -8.86
C PRO A 12 -13.58 -17.60 -7.77
N THR A 13 -14.88 -17.43 -8.01
CA THR A 13 -15.83 -16.88 -7.03
C THR A 13 -16.01 -17.80 -5.83
N GLU A 14 -16.11 -19.10 -6.06
CA GLU A 14 -16.27 -20.08 -4.98
C GLU A 14 -14.99 -20.24 -4.18
N ALA A 15 -13.83 -20.21 -4.85
CA ALA A 15 -12.53 -20.25 -4.19
C ALA A 15 -12.31 -19.04 -3.27
N VAL A 16 -12.65 -17.83 -3.73
CA VAL A 16 -12.60 -16.61 -2.91
C VAL A 16 -13.59 -16.69 -1.74
N THR A 17 -14.80 -17.18 -1.99
CA THR A 17 -15.84 -17.33 -0.96
C THR A 17 -15.40 -18.31 0.14
N GLU A 18 -14.84 -19.45 -0.24
CA GLU A 18 -14.35 -20.47 0.69
C GLU A 18 -13.11 -20.00 1.44
N ALA A 19 -12.21 -19.26 0.80
CA ALA A 19 -11.07 -18.62 1.46
C ALA A 19 -11.53 -17.61 2.53
N MET A 20 -12.45 -16.69 2.18
CA MET A 20 -13.03 -15.75 3.13
C MET A 20 -13.75 -16.45 4.28
N ARG A 21 -14.54 -17.49 3.97
CA ARG A 21 -15.25 -18.28 4.98
C ARG A 21 -14.27 -18.91 5.96
N ARG A 22 -13.19 -19.52 5.47
CA ARG A 22 -12.16 -20.13 6.31
C ARG A 22 -11.47 -19.10 7.19
N GLU A 23 -11.09 -17.96 6.63
CA GLU A 23 -10.48 -16.86 7.38
C GLU A 23 -11.39 -16.40 8.53
N ILE A 24 -12.68 -16.15 8.25
CA ILE A 24 -13.67 -15.76 9.26
C ILE A 24 -13.85 -16.84 10.34
N MET A 25 -13.89 -18.12 9.94
CA MET A 25 -14.12 -19.23 10.86
C MET A 25 -12.88 -19.59 11.69
N SER A 26 -11.67 -19.44 11.16
CA SER A 26 -10.42 -19.68 11.88
C SER A 26 -10.06 -18.53 12.82
N ASP A 27 -10.39 -17.30 12.43
CA ASP A 27 -10.12 -16.07 13.20
C ASP A 27 -11.37 -15.51 13.90
N TYR A 28 -12.31 -16.37 14.34
CA TYR A 28 -13.37 -15.94 15.27
C TYR A 28 -12.74 -15.59 16.63
N ASN A 29 -12.22 -14.37 16.69
CA ASN A 29 -11.36 -13.89 17.74
C ASN A 29 -12.24 -13.23 18.80
N LYS A 30 -12.03 -13.54 20.09
CA LYS A 30 -12.70 -12.87 21.23
C LYS A 30 -12.60 -11.34 21.19
N THR A 31 -11.64 -10.82 20.41
CA THR A 31 -11.46 -9.41 20.10
C THR A 31 -12.64 -8.82 19.33
N ALA A 32 -13.25 -9.55 18.39
CA ALA A 32 -14.39 -9.07 17.60
C ALA A 32 -15.66 -8.89 18.45
N GLU A 33 -15.93 -9.81 19.38
CA GLU A 33 -17.04 -9.66 20.35
C GLU A 33 -16.84 -8.43 21.23
N LYS A 34 -15.62 -8.23 21.75
CA LYS A 34 -15.28 -7.06 22.55
C LYS A 34 -15.44 -5.75 21.77
N ILE A 35 -14.98 -5.71 20.51
CA ILE A 35 -15.17 -4.54 19.64
C ILE A 35 -16.66 -4.22 19.50
N LYS A 36 -17.50 -5.22 19.23
CA LYS A 36 -18.95 -5.06 19.12
C LYS A 36 -19.57 -4.55 20.42
N GLU A 37 -19.13 -5.03 21.58
CA GLU A 37 -19.60 -4.53 22.88
C GLU A 37 -19.22 -3.07 23.14
N TYR A 38 -17.99 -2.65 22.79
CA TYR A 38 -17.55 -1.26 22.93
C TYR A 38 -18.27 -0.34 21.93
N GLU A 39 -18.53 -0.82 20.71
CA GLU A 39 -19.31 -0.10 19.70
C GLU A 39 -20.75 0.15 20.17
N GLN A 40 -21.41 -0.86 20.75
CA GLN A 40 -22.75 -0.72 21.35
C GLN A 40 -22.80 0.28 22.51
N LYS A 41 -21.68 0.46 23.23
CA LYS A 41 -21.53 1.44 24.31
C LYS A 41 -21.06 2.81 23.83
N CYS A 42 -20.90 3.01 22.52
CA CYS A 42 -20.32 4.21 21.90
C CYS A 42 -18.90 4.56 22.39
N ASP A 43 -18.12 3.57 22.87
CA ASP A 43 -16.75 3.74 23.35
C ASP A 43 -15.74 3.55 22.19
N TYR A 44 -15.80 4.48 21.23
CA TYR A 44 -14.96 4.47 20.03
C TYR A 44 -13.44 4.51 20.29
N PRO A 45 -12.93 5.15 21.37
CA PRO A 45 -11.52 5.03 21.72
C PRO A 45 -11.06 3.59 22.00
N GLN A 46 -11.87 2.78 22.71
CA GLN A 46 -11.53 1.37 22.95
C GLN A 46 -11.69 0.51 21.70
N VAL A 47 -12.69 0.80 20.86
CA VAL A 47 -12.83 0.18 19.54
C VAL A 47 -11.58 0.42 18.71
N ALA A 48 -11.09 1.66 18.62
CA ALA A 48 -9.90 2.00 17.84
C ALA A 48 -8.64 1.26 18.32
N LYS A 49 -8.50 1.10 19.64
CA LYS A 49 -7.39 0.37 20.26
C LYS A 49 -7.42 -1.13 19.95
N LEU A 50 -8.61 -1.76 20.02
CA LEU A 50 -8.77 -3.19 19.78
C LEU A 50 -8.75 -3.55 18.29
N TYR A 51 -9.32 -2.68 17.46
CA TYR A 51 -9.34 -2.84 16.01
C TYR A 51 -7.98 -2.57 15.37
N ARG A 52 -7.01 -2.03 16.13
CA ARG A 52 -5.68 -1.63 15.65
C ARG A 52 -5.80 -0.81 14.37
N VAL A 53 -6.49 0.34 14.46
CA VAL A 53 -6.62 1.28 13.35
C VAL A 53 -5.24 1.50 12.73
N ILE A 54 -5.14 1.24 11.43
CA ILE A 54 -3.92 1.45 10.68
C ILE A 54 -3.75 2.96 10.51
N ASP A 55 -3.12 3.59 11.50
CA ASP A 55 -2.64 4.98 11.42
C ASP A 55 -1.32 5.02 10.63
N ALA A 56 -1.39 4.52 9.40
CA ALA A 56 -0.26 4.52 8.50
C ALA A 56 -0.10 5.93 7.93
N ASP A 57 0.92 6.66 8.36
CA ASP A 57 1.36 7.88 7.70
C ASP A 57 1.89 7.51 6.30
N THR A 58 1.02 7.66 5.31
CA THR A 58 1.28 7.46 3.88
C THR A 58 1.26 8.79 3.17
N ARG A 59 2.22 9.02 2.26
CA ARG A 59 2.26 10.20 1.40
C ARG A 59 2.12 9.81 -0.07
N ILE A 60 1.69 10.78 -0.87
CA ILE A 60 1.49 10.64 -2.30
C ILE A 60 2.84 10.82 -3.00
N VAL A 61 3.17 9.87 -3.87
CA VAL A 61 4.38 9.90 -4.70
C VAL A 61 3.96 9.87 -6.16
N VAL A 62 4.25 10.94 -6.88
CA VAL A 62 3.90 11.11 -8.29
C VAL A 62 4.91 10.37 -9.16
N ILE A 63 4.40 9.59 -10.11
CA ILE A 63 5.20 8.75 -11.02
C ILE A 63 5.41 9.42 -12.35
N ASP A 64 4.39 10.12 -12.85
CA ASP A 64 4.44 10.73 -14.18
C ASP A 64 5.32 11.98 -14.20
N LYS A 65 6.34 11.95 -15.06
CA LYS A 65 7.32 13.05 -15.21
C LYS A 65 6.70 14.33 -15.76
N GLY A 66 5.67 14.22 -16.59
CA GLY A 66 4.94 15.37 -17.13
C GLY A 66 4.17 16.10 -16.04
N ILE A 67 3.48 15.35 -15.17
CA ILE A 67 2.77 15.90 -14.01
C ILE A 67 3.75 16.51 -13.01
N ILE A 68 4.89 15.85 -12.73
CA ILE A 68 5.93 16.43 -11.86
C ILE A 68 6.40 17.78 -12.42
N ALA A 69 6.73 17.84 -13.71
CA ALA A 69 7.19 19.09 -14.34
C ALA A 69 6.11 20.18 -14.37
N ALA A 70 4.84 19.81 -14.55
CA ALA A 70 3.72 20.75 -14.49
C ALA A 70 3.55 21.33 -13.07
N LEU A 71 3.63 20.48 -12.04
CA LEU A 71 3.57 20.90 -10.64
C LEU A 71 4.74 21.81 -10.26
N GLU A 72 5.96 21.49 -10.67
CA GLU A 72 7.14 22.35 -10.40
C GLU A 72 7.03 23.73 -11.07
N LYS A 73 6.25 23.85 -12.14
CA LYS A 73 5.95 25.11 -12.84
C LYS A 73 4.69 25.82 -12.32
N TRP A 74 4.06 25.30 -11.26
CA TRP A 74 2.80 25.82 -10.72
C TRP A 74 1.62 25.78 -11.72
N GLU A 75 1.68 24.85 -12.67
CA GLU A 75 0.58 24.62 -13.61
C GLU A 75 -0.57 23.85 -12.93
N LYS A 76 -1.80 24.09 -13.39
CA LYS A 76 -2.97 23.40 -12.85
C LYS A 76 -3.04 21.98 -13.39
N VAL A 77 -2.91 21.01 -12.50
CA VAL A 77 -3.16 19.58 -12.77
C VAL A 77 -4.50 19.19 -12.16
N ALA A 78 -5.33 18.46 -12.91
CA ALA A 78 -6.59 17.95 -12.36
C ALA A 78 -6.30 16.92 -11.27
N THR A 79 -7.03 17.01 -10.15
CA THR A 79 -6.81 16.12 -8.98
C THR A 79 -6.94 14.64 -9.33
N LEU A 80 -7.87 14.29 -10.23
CA LEU A 80 -8.06 12.91 -10.67
C LEU A 80 -6.83 12.39 -11.43
N ASP A 81 -6.24 13.23 -12.28
CA ASP A 81 -5.06 12.86 -13.06
C ASP A 81 -3.82 12.75 -12.17
N LEU A 82 -3.68 13.64 -11.17
CA LEU A 82 -2.66 13.52 -10.15
C LEU A 82 -2.74 12.18 -9.42
N LEU A 83 -3.92 11.83 -8.92
CA LEU A 83 -4.13 10.59 -8.15
C LEU A 83 -3.90 9.33 -9.00
N ARG A 84 -4.33 9.33 -10.28
CA ARG A 84 -4.13 8.20 -11.20
C ARG A 84 -2.67 7.94 -11.53
N ASN A 85 -1.85 8.98 -11.50
CA ASN A 85 -0.43 8.91 -11.83
C ASN A 85 0.45 8.97 -10.58
N SER A 86 -0.08 8.53 -9.45
CA SER A 86 0.61 8.51 -8.17
C SER A 86 0.43 7.18 -7.43
N VAL A 87 1.36 6.89 -6.53
CA VAL A 87 1.26 5.77 -5.58
C VAL A 87 1.32 6.31 -4.14
N GLN A 88 0.72 5.58 -3.22
CA GLN A 88 0.82 5.88 -1.79
C GLN A 88 1.93 5.05 -1.16
N LEU A 89 2.92 5.74 -0.59
CA LEU A 89 4.03 5.10 0.12
C LEU A 89 4.02 5.50 1.59
N TRP A 90 4.36 4.54 2.45
CA TRP A 90 4.57 4.78 3.88
C TRP A 90 5.75 5.74 4.07
N THR A 91 5.63 6.71 4.98
CA THR A 91 6.68 7.70 5.25
C THR A 91 8.03 7.06 5.58
N LYS A 92 8.04 5.89 6.24
CA LYS A 92 9.28 5.12 6.48
C LYS A 92 9.97 4.68 5.18
N LYS A 93 9.20 4.24 4.17
CA LYS A 93 9.73 3.85 2.85
C LYS A 93 10.21 5.06 2.05
N ILE A 94 9.52 6.20 2.14
CA ILE A 94 9.93 7.45 1.50
C ILE A 94 11.31 7.88 2.00
N LYS A 95 11.52 7.80 3.33
CA LYS A 95 12.82 8.09 3.96
C LYS A 95 13.91 7.09 3.55
N SER A 96 13.60 5.79 3.51
CA SER A 96 14.60 4.77 3.13
C SER A 96 14.99 4.85 1.66
N LEU A 97 14.08 5.29 0.80
CA LEU A 97 14.32 5.49 -0.64
C LEU A 97 14.85 6.89 -0.96
N SER A 98 15.04 7.75 0.05
CA SER A 98 15.50 9.13 -0.11
C SER A 98 14.73 9.92 -1.17
N LEU A 99 13.40 9.75 -1.21
CA LEU A 99 12.57 10.45 -2.19
C LEU A 99 12.52 11.94 -1.86
N GLU A 100 12.67 12.75 -2.89
CA GLU A 100 12.59 14.20 -2.82
C GLU A 100 11.13 14.67 -2.96
N SER A 101 10.78 15.76 -2.28
CA SER A 101 9.53 16.45 -2.51
C SER A 101 9.53 17.16 -3.86
N ILE A 102 8.35 17.39 -4.41
CA ILE A 102 8.15 18.23 -5.60
C ILE A 102 8.34 19.69 -5.18
N SER A 103 9.08 20.47 -5.98
CA SER A 103 9.32 21.89 -5.69
C SER A 103 7.99 22.64 -5.58
N GLY A 104 7.81 23.42 -4.51
CA GLY A 104 6.55 24.12 -4.22
C GLY A 104 5.46 23.27 -3.56
N HIS A 105 5.68 21.95 -3.40
CA HIS A 105 4.71 21.01 -2.84
C HIS A 105 5.37 20.02 -1.86
N GLU A 106 5.55 20.43 -0.61
CA GLU A 106 6.24 19.63 0.43
C GLU A 106 5.56 18.30 0.78
N GLU A 107 4.25 18.18 0.48
CA GLU A 107 3.47 16.97 0.77
C GLU A 107 3.48 15.94 -0.37
N LEU A 108 3.97 16.32 -1.55
CA LEU A 108 4.06 15.47 -2.73
C LEU A 108 5.51 15.09 -2.99
N TYR A 109 5.75 13.82 -3.25
CA TYR A 109 7.09 13.31 -3.57
C TYR A 109 7.18 12.92 -5.03
N LYS A 110 8.37 13.01 -5.62
CA LYS A 110 8.62 12.56 -6.99
C LYS A 110 9.26 11.17 -7.00
N TRP A 111 8.73 10.30 -7.84
CA TRP A 111 9.37 9.02 -8.15
C TRP A 111 10.43 9.22 -9.23
N THR A 112 11.69 8.92 -8.91
CA THR A 112 12.83 9.08 -9.82
C THR A 112 13.40 7.76 -10.32
N ALA A 113 13.04 6.65 -9.69
CA ALA A 113 13.49 5.30 -10.02
C ALA A 113 12.62 4.66 -11.13
N PRO A 114 13.02 3.49 -11.67
CA PRO A 114 12.19 2.75 -12.61
C PRO A 114 10.78 2.46 -12.06
N TYR A 115 9.78 2.54 -12.93
CA TYR A 115 8.40 2.17 -12.65
C TYR A 115 7.90 1.26 -13.77
N ASP A 116 7.32 0.13 -13.41
CA ASP A 116 6.74 -0.83 -14.35
C ASP A 116 5.21 -0.67 -14.39
N PRO A 117 4.61 -0.18 -15.48
CA PRO A 117 3.18 0.03 -15.56
C PRO A 117 2.35 -1.27 -15.65
N ASP A 118 2.95 -2.38 -16.07
CA ASP A 118 2.21 -3.60 -16.40
C ASP A 118 2.04 -4.52 -15.20
N PHE A 119 3.05 -4.61 -14.33
CA PHE A 119 3.01 -5.55 -13.21
C PHE A 119 3.66 -5.04 -11.92
N LEU A 120 4.97 -4.72 -11.94
CA LEU A 120 5.72 -4.48 -10.70
C LEU A 120 5.46 -3.10 -10.09
N GLY A 121 5.00 -2.12 -10.86
CA GLY A 121 4.83 -0.75 -10.38
C GLY A 121 6.14 -0.15 -9.89
N PHE A 122 6.09 0.52 -8.74
CA PHE A 122 7.26 1.12 -8.10
C PHE A 122 8.26 0.07 -7.58
N MET A 123 7.84 -1.21 -7.44
CA MET A 123 8.77 -2.27 -7.00
C MET A 123 9.87 -2.51 -8.02
N ALA A 124 9.68 -2.14 -9.30
CA ALA A 124 10.74 -2.17 -10.31
C ALA A 124 11.98 -1.38 -9.87
N GLY A 125 11.80 -0.24 -9.18
CA GLY A 125 12.90 0.55 -8.62
C GLY A 125 13.37 0.09 -7.23
N VAL A 126 12.52 -0.59 -6.45
CA VAL A 126 12.84 -0.99 -5.07
C VAL A 126 13.55 -2.33 -5.00
N LEU A 127 13.16 -3.31 -5.84
CA LEU A 127 13.71 -4.66 -5.81
C LEU A 127 15.25 -4.67 -5.92
N PRO A 128 15.88 -3.93 -6.85
CA PRO A 128 17.35 -3.90 -6.93
C PRO A 128 18.02 -3.42 -5.65
N LEU A 129 17.42 -2.47 -4.92
CA LEU A 129 17.95 -1.94 -3.67
C LEU A 129 17.85 -2.98 -2.54
N VAL A 130 16.75 -3.73 -2.49
CA VAL A 130 16.54 -4.79 -1.51
C VAL A 130 17.52 -5.94 -1.75
N TYR A 131 17.66 -6.39 -3.01
CA TYR A 131 18.63 -7.42 -3.37
C TYR A 131 20.07 -7.00 -3.08
N ALA A 132 20.43 -5.75 -3.39
CA ALA A 132 21.75 -5.20 -3.04
C ALA A 132 22.01 -5.17 -1.53
N GLN A 133 20.97 -4.99 -0.71
CA GLN A 133 21.09 -4.97 0.74
C GLN A 133 21.21 -6.38 1.34
N GLU A 134 20.64 -7.40 0.70
CA GLU A 134 20.71 -8.81 1.13
C GLU A 134 21.96 -9.53 0.62
N GLU A 135 22.38 -9.31 -0.64
CA GLU A 135 23.48 -10.06 -1.29
C GLU A 135 24.79 -9.27 -1.39
N GLY A 136 24.78 -7.96 -1.09
CA GLY A 136 25.91 -7.07 -1.32
C GLY A 136 26.01 -6.62 -2.78
N LEU A 137 26.40 -5.36 -2.99
CA LEU A 137 26.46 -4.74 -4.32
C LEU A 137 27.59 -5.34 -5.18
N LEU A 138 27.25 -6.25 -6.10
CA LEU A 138 28.11 -6.59 -7.23
C LEU A 138 27.93 -5.52 -8.32
N ILE A 139 28.84 -4.54 -8.31
CA ILE A 139 29.04 -3.65 -9.45
C ILE A 139 29.90 -4.44 -10.45
N ILE A 140 29.32 -4.82 -11.60
CA ILE A 140 30.05 -5.34 -12.77
C ILE A 140 30.20 -4.21 -13.77
#